data_AF-A0A966KI10-F1
#
_entry.id   AF-A0A966KI10-F1
#
_cell.length_a   1.000
_cell.length_b   1.000
_cell.length_c   1.000
_cell.angle_alpha   90.00
_cell.angle_beta   90.00
_cell.angle_gamma   90.00
#
_symmetry.space_group_name_H-M   'P 1'
#
loop_
_entity.id
_entity.type
_entity.pdbx_description
1 polymer ?
#
loop_
_entity_poly.entity_id
_entity_poly.type
_entity_poly.pdbx_seq_one_letter_code
_entity_poly.pdbx_strand_id
1 'polypeptide(L)'
;MSRWFSYPNILWLAPIPIATAFLFLITDRALHQLKANPSQREWLPFTATVAIFWLSFFGIAYSLFPYLIVDRMTVWQAAASTQSLWVIFWGAIVVLPTILAYTLFSYRIFKGKTQPLSYY
;
A
#
# COMPACT_ATOMS: atom_id res chain seq x y z
N MET A 1 11.55 -17.48 -10.39
CA MET A 1 12.69 -16.55 -10.50
C MET A 1 12.88 -15.93 -11.89
N SER A 2 12.63 -16.65 -12.98
CA SER A 2 12.95 -16.15 -14.33
C SER A 2 12.36 -14.77 -14.64
N ARG A 3 11.11 -14.47 -14.29
CA ARG A 3 10.49 -13.17 -14.59
C ARG A 3 11.20 -11.94 -13.99
N TRP A 4 11.66 -12.03 -12.75
CA TRP A 4 12.30 -10.92 -12.03
C TRP A 4 13.77 -10.76 -12.40
N PHE A 5 14.45 -11.86 -12.69
CA PHE A 5 15.89 -11.89 -12.95
C PHE A 5 16.26 -12.13 -14.42
N SER A 6 15.27 -12.19 -15.33
CA SER A 6 15.51 -12.26 -16.77
C SER A 6 15.79 -10.87 -17.34
N TYR A 7 16.79 -10.78 -18.20
CA TYR A 7 17.00 -9.60 -19.03
C TYR A 7 15.92 -9.56 -20.15
N PRO A 8 15.25 -8.41 -20.40
CA PRO A 8 15.43 -7.08 -19.83
C PRO A 8 14.51 -6.73 -18.64
N ASN A 9 13.60 -7.64 -18.23
CA ASN A 9 12.62 -7.38 -17.16
C ASN A 9 13.25 -6.90 -15.85
N ILE A 10 14.46 -7.35 -15.54
CA ILE A 10 15.21 -6.89 -14.36
C ILE A 10 15.36 -5.37 -14.32
N LEU A 11 15.57 -4.70 -15.47
CA LEU A 11 15.70 -3.24 -15.53
C LEU A 11 14.38 -2.53 -15.25
N TRP A 12 13.27 -3.11 -15.72
CA TRP A 12 11.93 -2.57 -15.50
C TRP A 12 11.41 -2.80 -14.08
N LEU A 13 11.83 -3.91 -13.45
CA LEU A 13 11.38 -4.30 -12.11
C LEU A 13 12.29 -3.80 -11.00
N ALA A 14 13.58 -3.55 -11.26
CA ALA A 14 14.55 -3.03 -10.28
C ALA A 14 14.14 -1.72 -9.58
N PRO A 15 13.38 -0.78 -10.19
CA PRO A 15 12.90 0.40 -9.48
C PRO A 15 12.07 0.06 -8.23
N ILE A 16 11.36 -1.07 -8.20
CA ILE A 16 10.52 -1.48 -7.07
C ILE A 16 11.37 -1.81 -5.82
N PRO A 17 12.32 -2.76 -5.85
CA PRO A 17 13.17 -3.06 -4.71
C PRO A 17 14.10 -1.89 -4.36
N ILE A 18 14.57 -1.10 -5.33
CA ILE A 18 15.38 0.09 -5.05
C ILE A 18 14.57 1.15 -4.30
N ALA A 19 13.35 1.46 -4.77
CA ALA A 19 12.46 2.39 -4.08
C ALA A 19 12.10 1.90 -2.67
N THR A 20 11.87 0.59 -2.53
CA THR A 20 11.57 -0.03 -1.22
C THR A 20 12.76 0.13 -0.26
N ALA A 21 13.98 -0.21 -0.69
CA ALA A 21 15.19 -0.03 0.11
C ALA A 21 15.42 1.44 0.48
N PHE A 22 15.19 2.36 -0.46
CA PHE A 22 15.30 3.80 -0.21
C PHE A 22 14.28 4.28 0.83
N LEU A 23 13.03 3.81 0.76
CA LEU A 23 12.01 4.13 1.76
C LEU A 23 12.35 3.55 3.14
N PHE A 24 12.94 2.36 3.21
CA PHE A 24 13.44 1.81 4.48
C PHE A 24 14.50 2.73 5.11
N LEU A 25 15.46 3.22 4.31
CA LEU A 25 16.46 4.17 4.78
C LEU A 25 15.85 5.51 5.20
N ILE A 26 14.79 5.97 4.52
CA ILE A 26 14.04 7.17 4.92
C ILE A 26 13.38 6.93 6.28
N THR A 27 12.68 5.82 6.46
CA THR A 27 11.98 5.49 7.72
C THR A 27 12.97 5.39 8.88
N ASP A 28 14.10 4.71 8.69
CA ASP A 28 15.15 4.57 9.70
C ASP A 28 15.70 5.94 10.12
N ARG A 29 16.11 6.77 9.15
CA ARG A 29 16.59 8.14 9.42
C ARG A 29 15.51 9.01 10.06
N ALA A 30 14.26 8.92 9.61
CA ALA A 30 13.16 9.69 10.16
C ALA A 30 12.89 9.31 11.62
N LEU A 31 13.00 8.02 11.96
CA LEU A 31 12.83 7.54 13.34
C LEU A 31 13.98 8.00 14.25
N HIS A 32 15.23 7.98 13.75
CA HIS A 32 16.38 8.54 14.47
C HIS A 32 16.25 10.05 14.69
N GLN A 33 15.76 10.79 13.69
CA GLN A 33 15.50 12.23 13.81
C GLN A 33 14.39 12.53 14.80
N LEU A 34 13.32 11.73 14.85
CA LEU A 34 12.22 11.91 15.81
C LEU A 34 12.66 11.66 17.25
N LYS A 35 13.59 10.72 17.49
CA LYS A 35 14.19 10.54 18.82
C LYS A 35 14.96 11.79 19.28
N ALA A 36 15.62 12.48 18.35
CA ALA A 36 16.39 13.70 18.66
C ALA A 36 15.50 14.95 18.73
N ASN A 37 14.52 15.08 17.84
CA ASN A 37 13.61 16.21 17.71
C ASN A 37 12.16 15.73 17.49
N PRO A 38 11.40 15.48 18.58
CA PRO A 38 10.10 14.83 18.50
C PRO A 38 9.06 15.55 17.65
N SER A 39 9.20 16.86 17.44
CA SER A 39 8.23 17.71 16.74
C SER A 39 8.43 17.79 15.22
N GLN A 40 9.56 17.31 14.68
CA GLN A 40 9.90 17.52 13.28
C GLN A 40 9.52 16.31 12.42
N ARG A 41 8.63 16.50 11.44
CA ARG A 41 8.27 15.50 10.41
C ARG A 41 7.74 14.16 10.96
N GLU A 42 6.95 14.19 12.04
CA GLU A 42 6.29 13.02 12.64
C GLU A 42 5.50 12.15 11.65
N TRP A 43 4.97 12.74 10.58
CA TRP A 43 4.16 12.03 9.57
C TRP A 43 4.99 11.26 8.53
N LEU A 44 6.30 11.52 8.45
CA LEU A 44 7.21 10.94 7.48
C LEU A 44 7.40 9.41 7.64
N PRO A 45 7.69 8.85 8.83
CA PRO A 45 7.84 7.40 8.97
C PRO A 45 6.53 6.65 8.66
N PHE A 46 5.38 7.24 9.02
CA PHE A 46 4.08 6.66 8.71
C PHE A 46 3.84 6.56 7.20
N THR A 47 4.01 7.67 6.48
CA THR A 47 3.83 7.69 5.02
C THR A 47 4.83 6.83 4.27
N ALA A 48 6.09 6.82 4.69
CA ALA A 48 7.11 5.95 4.12
C ALA A 48 6.76 4.47 4.31
N THR A 49 6.24 4.09 5.49
CA THR A 49 5.77 2.72 5.75
C THR A 49 4.58 2.36 4.88
N VAL A 50 3.59 3.25 4.73
CA VAL A 50 2.46 3.02 3.80
C VAL A 50 2.97 2.79 2.38
N ALA A 51 3.93 3.58 1.91
CA ALA A 51 4.52 3.41 0.57
C ALA A 51 5.27 2.07 0.41
N ILE A 52 6.00 1.61 1.43
CA ILE A 52 6.65 0.28 1.45
C ILE A 52 5.62 -0.83 1.31
N PHE A 53 4.52 -0.76 2.07
CA PHE A 53 3.43 -1.75 1.97
C PHE A 53 2.83 -1.76 0.56
N TRP A 54 2.54 -0.58 0.00
CA TRP A 54 2.06 -0.45 -1.39
C TRP A 54 3.00 -1.10 -2.41
N LEU A 55 4.31 -0.81 -2.34
CA LEU A 55 5.31 -1.42 -3.23
C LEU A 55 5.38 -2.95 -3.06
N SER A 56 5.25 -3.44 -1.83
CA SER A 56 5.25 -4.87 -1.52
C SER A 56 4.04 -5.57 -2.15
N PHE A 57 2.84 -4.97 -2.05
CA PHE A 57 1.64 -5.46 -2.72
C PHE A 57 1.78 -5.47 -4.24
N PHE A 58 2.40 -4.44 -4.83
CA PHE A 58 2.70 -4.43 -6.27
C PHE A 58 3.65 -5.56 -6.68
N GLY A 59 4.70 -5.81 -5.89
CA GLY A 59 5.63 -6.91 -6.15
C GLY A 59 4.94 -8.27 -6.12
N ILE A 60 4.02 -8.49 -5.17
CA ILE A 60 3.22 -9.72 -5.10
C ILE A 60 2.26 -9.80 -6.29
N ALA A 61 1.52 -8.73 -6.59
CA ALA A 61 0.56 -8.70 -7.70
C ALA A 61 1.23 -9.02 -9.04
N TYR A 62 2.39 -8.41 -9.32
CA TYR A 62 3.18 -8.69 -10.52
C TYR A 62 3.69 -10.14 -10.56
N SER A 63 4.11 -10.67 -9.41
CA SER A 63 4.64 -12.03 -9.32
C SER A 63 3.57 -13.09 -9.60
N LEU A 64 2.34 -12.86 -9.15
CA LEU A 64 1.23 -13.80 -9.30
C LEU A 64 0.55 -13.67 -10.67
N PHE A 65 0.38 -12.46 -11.20
CA PHE A 65 -0.30 -12.24 -12.48
C PHE A 65 0.30 -13.09 -13.62
N PRO A 66 -0.49 -13.77 -14.47
CA PRO A 66 -1.96 -13.78 -14.55
C PRO A 66 -2.63 -14.88 -13.71
N TYR A 67 -1.88 -15.56 -12.84
CA TYR A 67 -2.40 -16.64 -12.00
C TYR A 67 -2.99 -16.07 -10.72
N LEU A 68 -4.21 -16.51 -10.40
CA LEU A 68 -4.81 -16.27 -9.09
C LEU A 68 -4.28 -17.31 -8.08
N ILE A 69 -4.16 -18.56 -8.55
CA ILE A 69 -3.51 -19.66 -7.84
C ILE A 69 -2.47 -20.25 -8.81
N VAL A 70 -1.19 -20.18 -8.42
CA VAL A 70 -0.06 -20.63 -9.25
C VAL A 70 -0.27 -22.08 -9.68
N ASP A 71 -0.08 -22.34 -10.98
CA ASP A 71 -0.25 -23.65 -11.63
C ASP A 71 -1.63 -24.32 -11.48
N ARG A 72 -2.65 -23.55 -11.05
CA ARG A 72 -4.02 -24.05 -10.87
C ARG A 72 -5.05 -23.26 -11.66
N MET A 73 -5.08 -21.94 -11.49
CA MET A 73 -6.16 -21.11 -12.02
C MET A 73 -5.70 -19.69 -12.35
N THR A 74 -6.05 -19.24 -13.55
CA THR A 74 -5.81 -17.87 -14.01
C THR A 74 -6.94 -16.92 -13.61
N VAL A 75 -6.67 -15.62 -13.61
CA VAL A 75 -7.70 -14.59 -13.32
C VAL A 75 -8.89 -14.66 -14.28
N TRP A 76 -8.68 -15.11 -15.52
CA TRP A 76 -9.74 -15.25 -16.51
C TRP A 76 -10.63 -16.48 -16.26
N GLN A 77 -10.04 -17.58 -15.78
CA GLN A 77 -10.78 -18.79 -15.41
C GLN A 77 -11.51 -18.62 -14.08
N ALA A 78 -10.94 -17.83 -13.17
CA ALA A 78 -11.55 -17.50 -11.89
C ALA A 78 -12.68 -16.45 -11.99
N ALA A 79 -12.84 -15.82 -13.16
CA ALA A 79 -13.79 -14.74 -13.34
C ALA A 79 -15.23 -15.27 -13.27
N ALA A 80 -16.09 -14.56 -12.52
CA ALA A 80 -17.52 -14.80 -12.52
C ALA A 80 -18.15 -14.44 -13.87
N SER A 81 -19.43 -14.79 -14.06
CA SER A 81 -20.18 -14.37 -15.24
C SER A 81 -20.13 -12.85 -15.42
N THR A 82 -20.09 -12.37 -16.68
CA THR A 82 -19.97 -10.95 -17.00
C THR A 82 -21.06 -10.11 -16.33
N GLN A 83 -22.28 -10.63 -16.23
CA GLN A 83 -23.38 -9.92 -15.56
C GLN A 83 -23.16 -9.78 -14.06
N SER A 84 -22.70 -10.84 -13.38
CA SER A 84 -22.33 -10.76 -11.96
C SER A 84 -21.21 -9.76 -11.73
N LEU A 85 -20.22 -9.72 -12.63
CA LEU A 85 -19.09 -8.78 -12.54
C LEU A 85 -19.55 -7.31 -12.68
N TRP A 86 -20.51 -7.04 -13.57
CA TRP A 86 -21.12 -5.71 -13.70
C TRP A 86 -21.84 -5.25 -12.43
N VAL A 87 -22.56 -6.16 -11.75
CA VAL A 87 -23.21 -5.84 -10.47
C VAL A 87 -22.16 -5.46 -9.41
N ILE A 88 -21.09 -6.24 -9.29
CA ILE A 88 -19.99 -5.96 -8.35
C ILE A 88 -19.30 -4.64 -8.70
N PHE A 89 -19.10 -4.36 -9.99
CA PHE A 89 -18.46 -3.12 -10.47
C PHE A 89 -19.24 -1.87 -10.06
N TRP A 90 -20.56 -1.85 -10.28
CA TRP A 90 -21.40 -0.73 -9.85
C TRP A 90 -21.44 -0.59 -8.33
N GLY A 91 -21.50 -1.71 -7.61
CA GLY A 91 -21.36 -1.72 -6.16
C GLY A 91 -20.03 -1.09 -5.71
N ALA A 92 -18.91 -1.46 -6.32
CA ALA A 92 -17.59 -0.93 -6.01
C ALA A 92 -17.47 0.58 -6.31
N ILE A 93 -18.06 1.06 -7.41
CA ILE A 93 -18.07 2.49 -7.76
C ILE A 93 -18.76 3.34 -6.69
N VAL A 94 -19.78 2.83 -6.01
CA VAL A 94 -20.47 3.57 -4.95
C VAL A 94 -19.77 3.36 -3.61
N VAL A 95 -19.49 2.11 -3.25
CA VAL A 95 -19.01 1.73 -1.92
C VAL A 95 -17.57 2.19 -1.69
N LEU A 96 -16.66 2.06 -2.66
CA LEU A 96 -15.25 2.43 -2.45
C LEU A 96 -15.09 3.94 -2.20
N PRO A 97 -15.70 4.86 -2.99
CA PRO A 97 -15.65 6.29 -2.67
C PRO A 97 -16.28 6.62 -1.32
N THR A 98 -17.38 5.96 -0.92
CA THR A 98 -17.98 6.17 0.41
C THR A 98 -17.03 5.76 1.53
N ILE A 99 -16.37 4.61 1.41
CA ILE A 99 -15.36 4.15 2.39
C ILE A 99 -14.20 5.15 2.47
N LEU A 100 -13.69 5.62 1.34
CA LEU A 100 -12.61 6.60 1.29
C LEU A 100 -13.02 7.94 1.91
N ALA A 101 -14.23 8.42 1.61
CA ALA A 101 -14.78 9.66 2.16
C ALA A 101 -14.94 9.56 3.68
N TYR A 102 -15.50 8.46 4.18
CA TYR A 102 -15.64 8.22 5.61
C TYR A 102 -14.28 8.12 6.30
N THR A 103 -13.33 7.39 5.71
CA THR A 103 -11.96 7.27 6.25
C THR A 103 -11.30 8.64 6.35
N LEU A 104 -11.36 9.45 5.29
CA LEU A 104 -10.80 10.80 5.28
C LEU A 104 -11.48 11.71 6.31
N PHE A 105 -12.81 11.61 6.44
CA PHE A 105 -13.59 12.36 7.41
C PHE A 105 -13.21 11.99 8.85
N SER A 106 -13.10 10.70 9.14
CA SER A 106 -12.65 10.18 10.44
C SER A 106 -11.24 10.69 10.77
N TYR A 107 -10.30 10.57 9.83
CA TYR A 107 -8.95 11.13 10.00
C TYR A 107 -8.97 12.63 10.23
N ARG A 108 -9.89 13.38 9.61
CA ARG A 108 -10.02 14.83 9.80
C ARG A 108 -10.57 15.18 11.18
N ILE A 109 -11.56 14.44 11.69
CA ILE A 109 -12.14 14.64 13.01
C ILE A 109 -11.12 14.32 14.10
N PHE A 110 -10.45 13.17 13.99
CA PHE A 110 -9.48 12.72 15.00
C PHE A 110 -8.08 13.30 14.78
N LYS A 111 -7.94 14.33 13.93
CA LYS A 111 -6.67 15.02 13.72
C LYS A 111 -6.35 15.91 14.92
N GLY A 112 -5.77 15.33 15.96
CA GLY A 112 -5.32 16.05 17.15
C GLY A 112 -4.25 15.27 17.90
N LYS A 113 -3.30 15.96 18.52
CA LYS A 113 -2.36 15.34 19.44
C LYS A 113 -3.07 15.07 20.77
N THR A 114 -2.98 13.86 21.29
CA THR A 114 -3.53 13.52 22.61
C THR A 114 -2.73 14.24 23.69
N GLN A 115 -3.40 15.01 24.54
CA GLN A 115 -2.79 15.55 25.77
C GLN A 115 -3.04 14.59 26.94
N PRO A 116 -2.08 14.43 27.86
CA PRO A 116 -2.31 13.65 29.07
C PRO A 116 -3.43 14.31 29.90
N LEU A 117 -4.38 13.51 30.39
CA LEU A 117 -5.41 14.00 31.29
C LEU A 117 -4.78 14.38 32.63
N SER A 118 -4.79 15.68 32.95
CA SER A 118 -4.47 16.16 34.28
C SER A 118 -5.73 16.08 35.14
N TYR A 119 -5.85 15.01 35.93
CA TYR A 119 -6.84 14.95 37.01
C TYR A 119 -6.30 15.77 38.18
N TYR A 120 -7.04 16.80 38.60
CA TYR A 120 -6.79 17.57 39.81
C TYR A 120 -7.29 16.82 41.05
#